data_AF-A0A645DEQ1-F1
#
_entry.id   AF-A0A645DEQ1-F1
#
_cell.length_a   1.000
_cell.length_b   1.000
_cell.length_c   1.000
_cell.angle_alpha   90.00
_cell.angle_beta   90.00
_cell.angle_gamma   90.00
#
_symmetry.space_group_name_H-M   'P 1'
#
loop_
_entity.id
_entity.type
_entity.pdbx_description
1 polymer ?
#
loop_
_entity_poly.entity_id
_entity_poly.type
_entity_poly.pdbx_seq_one_letter_code
_entity_poly.pdbx_strand_id
1 'polypeptide(L)'
;MVQALALMAIVNPKISTTVIEGGAFQQEVEQRQVMAVPMVFQGGEMFDSGRMTLEQILARLDTGAARREAAKIAAKDPFDVLVVGGGPAGAAAAIYAARKGIRTGVAAERFGGQVLDTMAIENFISVPYTEGPKYAAALEAHVGNYEIDVIKSRVATELIPATEPGGLHTVRFGDDAALRAHEVIIATGAHWRLMGVPGEQEYRNKGITFCPHCDGPLFKGKDIAVIGGGNSGIEAAIDLAGLASHVTVLEFMPQCLADEVLMDKLNSMPNVDVITNAQTTEVLGDGEQVTGISYRDRASGETGQLALSGVFVQIGLVPNTDWLAGTLELSPRKEIVTDRRGLTAVEGIYAAGDCSTEPYKQIVVAQGSGAIAALSAWEHLIRQQTVLAS
;
A
#
# COMPACT_ATOMS: atom_id res chain seq x y z
N MET A 1 -3.56 12.46 -26.63
CA MET A 1 -2.25 13.01 -27.07
C MET A 1 -2.39 14.38 -27.74
N VAL A 2 -3.10 14.52 -28.87
CA VAL A 2 -3.31 15.85 -29.50
C VAL A 2 -3.88 16.89 -28.52
N GLN A 3 -4.95 16.53 -27.79
CA GLN A 3 -5.53 17.39 -26.77
C GLN A 3 -4.57 17.72 -25.62
N ALA A 4 -3.71 16.77 -25.21
CA ALA A 4 -2.75 16.98 -24.14
C ALA A 4 -1.67 17.98 -24.54
N LEU A 5 -1.08 17.82 -25.74
CA LEU A 5 -0.07 18.75 -26.27
C LEU A 5 -0.65 20.13 -26.55
N ALA A 6 -1.87 20.19 -27.11
CA ALA A 6 -2.58 21.46 -27.31
C ALA A 6 -2.83 22.19 -25.98
N LEU A 7 -3.25 21.47 -24.93
CA LEU A 7 -3.41 22.05 -23.59
C LEU A 7 -2.08 22.60 -23.05
N MET A 8 -0.97 21.88 -23.22
CA MET A 8 0.36 22.34 -22.79
C MET A 8 0.77 23.63 -23.51
N ALA A 9 0.51 23.75 -24.81
CA ALA A 9 0.80 24.96 -25.58
C ALA A 9 -0.07 26.16 -25.19
N ILE A 10 -1.33 25.92 -24.77
CA ILE A 10 -2.21 26.96 -24.23
C ILE A 10 -1.70 27.48 -22.88
N VAL A 11 -1.25 26.58 -22.01
CA VAL A 11 -0.87 26.91 -20.63
C VAL A 11 0.53 27.51 -20.54
N ASN A 12 1.47 27.11 -21.41
CA ASN A 12 2.86 27.56 -21.36
C ASN A 12 3.30 28.13 -22.70
N PRO A 13 3.55 29.45 -22.81
CA PRO A 13 3.92 30.10 -24.08
C PRO A 13 5.29 29.65 -24.63
N LYS A 14 6.09 28.91 -23.85
CA LYS A 14 7.35 28.30 -24.32
C LYS A 14 7.13 26.96 -25.04
N ILE A 15 5.92 26.41 -24.98
CA ILE A 15 5.57 25.16 -25.64
C ILE A 15 4.74 25.51 -26.88
N SER A 16 5.20 25.07 -28.05
CA SER A 16 4.41 25.10 -29.28
C SER A 16 3.98 23.69 -29.65
N THR A 17 2.81 23.58 -30.28
CA THR A 17 2.31 22.30 -30.78
C THR A 17 1.72 22.52 -32.16
N THR A 18 2.21 21.73 -33.13
CA THR A 18 1.67 21.67 -34.48
C THR A 18 1.08 20.30 -34.69
N VAL A 19 -0.21 20.23 -34.99
CA VAL A 19 -0.90 18.98 -35.33
C VAL A 19 -0.86 18.83 -36.84
N ILE A 20 -0.21 17.77 -37.33
CA ILE A 20 -0.09 17.48 -38.75
C ILE A 20 -1.08 16.37 -39.11
N GLU A 21 -1.95 16.66 -40.08
CA GLU A 21 -2.85 15.66 -40.66
C GLU A 21 -2.10 14.92 -41.77
N GLY A 22 -1.85 13.63 -41.57
CA GLY A 22 -0.97 12.85 -42.45
C GLY A 22 -1.48 12.68 -43.88
N GLY A 23 -2.80 12.69 -44.09
CA GLY A 23 -3.41 12.61 -45.41
C GLY A 23 -3.09 13.82 -46.29
N ALA A 24 -3.09 15.01 -45.72
CA ALA A 24 -2.82 16.28 -46.40
C ALA A 24 -1.31 16.57 -46.56
N PHE A 25 -0.46 16.00 -45.69
CA PHE A 25 0.98 16.28 -45.64
C PHE A 25 1.84 15.02 -45.84
N GLN A 26 1.61 14.28 -46.93
CA GLN A 26 2.30 13.00 -47.18
C GLN A 26 3.83 13.12 -47.26
N GLN A 27 4.36 14.24 -47.75
CA GLN A 27 5.81 14.48 -47.77
C GLN A 27 6.44 14.45 -46.37
N GLU A 28 5.75 14.99 -45.35
CA GLU A 28 6.22 14.96 -43.97
C GLU A 28 6.18 13.53 -43.39
N VAL A 29 5.17 12.74 -43.76
CA VAL A 29 5.03 11.33 -43.36
C VAL A 29 6.20 10.51 -43.90
N GLU A 30 6.55 10.68 -45.18
CA GLU A 30 7.65 10.00 -45.84
C GLU A 30 9.01 10.43 -45.27
N GLN A 31 9.26 11.73 -45.17
CA GLN A 31 10.54 12.27 -44.68
C GLN A 31 10.84 11.86 -43.23
N ARG A 32 9.81 11.79 -42.39
CA ARG A 32 9.93 11.42 -40.97
C ARG A 32 9.69 9.95 -40.70
N GLN A 33 9.50 9.14 -41.75
CA GLN A 33 9.28 7.69 -41.67
C GLN A 33 8.15 7.29 -40.70
N VAL A 34 7.02 8.00 -40.74
CA VAL A 34 5.89 7.75 -39.83
C VAL A 34 5.12 6.51 -40.30
N MET A 35 5.36 5.37 -39.65
CA MET A 35 4.73 4.09 -40.00
C MET A 35 3.42 3.82 -39.24
N ALA A 36 3.16 4.55 -38.16
CA ALA A 36 1.95 4.41 -37.34
C ALA A 36 1.62 5.73 -36.63
N VAL A 37 0.32 5.99 -36.44
CA VAL A 37 -0.19 7.15 -35.70
C VAL A 37 -0.89 6.70 -34.41
N PRO A 38 -0.89 7.53 -33.36
CA PRO A 38 -0.28 8.86 -33.30
C PRO A 38 1.23 8.80 -32.98
N MET A 39 2.02 9.71 -33.56
CA MET A 39 3.48 9.83 -33.35
C MET A 39 3.83 11.29 -33.06
N VAL A 40 4.73 11.51 -32.10
CA VAL A 40 5.12 12.84 -31.61
C VAL A 40 6.60 13.05 -31.86
N PHE A 41 6.95 14.26 -32.29
CA PHE A 41 8.32 14.71 -32.47
C PHE A 41 8.60 15.92 -31.59
N GLN A 42 9.80 16.00 -31.02
CA GLN A 42 10.30 17.14 -30.27
C GLN A 42 11.60 17.62 -30.91
N GLY A 43 11.65 18.89 -31.35
CA GLY A 43 12.86 19.45 -31.95
C GLY A 43 13.32 18.76 -33.25
N GLY A 44 12.44 18.00 -33.90
CA GLY A 44 12.74 17.22 -35.10
C GLY A 44 13.06 15.75 -34.83
N GLU A 45 13.29 15.36 -33.58
CA GLU A 45 13.55 13.97 -33.18
C GLU A 45 12.26 13.27 -32.74
N MET A 46 12.19 11.96 -32.96
CA MET A 46 11.05 11.15 -32.52
C MET A 46 11.01 11.13 -30.99
N PHE A 47 9.90 11.59 -30.41
CA PHE A 47 9.69 11.68 -28.97
C PHE A 47 8.96 10.45 -28.43
N ASP A 48 7.87 10.04 -29.11
CA ASP A 48 7.15 8.81 -28.83
C ASP A 48 6.15 8.44 -29.94
N SER A 49 5.57 7.25 -29.84
CA SER A 49 4.50 6.72 -30.69
C SER A 49 3.48 5.96 -29.84
N GLY A 50 2.20 6.07 -30.19
CA GLY A 50 1.11 5.42 -29.45
C GLY A 50 0.42 6.36 -28.47
N ARG A 51 -0.43 5.81 -27.59
CA ARG A 51 -1.23 6.60 -26.66
C ARG A 51 -0.38 7.03 -25.45
N MET A 52 -0.30 8.33 -25.19
CA MET A 52 0.26 8.91 -23.97
C MET A 52 -0.74 9.82 -23.26
N THR A 53 -0.70 9.81 -21.93
CA THR A 53 -1.39 10.78 -21.06
C THR A 53 -0.59 12.07 -20.90
N LEU A 54 -1.21 13.13 -20.38
CA LEU A 54 -0.53 14.40 -20.12
C LEU A 54 0.60 14.26 -19.10
N GLU A 55 0.37 13.48 -18.05
CA GLU A 55 1.33 13.22 -16.98
C GLU A 55 2.59 12.52 -17.52
N GLN A 56 2.42 11.53 -18.40
CA GLN A 56 3.53 10.80 -19.02
C GLN A 56 4.37 11.71 -19.93
N ILE A 57 3.73 12.63 -20.67
CA ILE A 57 4.41 13.61 -21.52
C ILE A 57 5.21 14.60 -20.65
N LEU A 58 4.61 15.11 -19.58
CA LEU A 58 5.26 16.06 -18.65
C LEU A 58 6.47 15.43 -17.93
N ALA A 59 6.35 14.18 -17.49
CA ALA A 59 7.42 13.46 -16.82
C ALA A 59 8.68 13.29 -17.69
N ARG A 60 8.51 13.13 -19.01
CA ARG A 60 9.62 13.05 -19.97
C ARG A 60 10.21 14.42 -20.34
N LEU A 61 9.39 15.47 -20.35
CA LEU A 61 9.82 16.81 -20.77
C LEU A 61 10.52 17.61 -19.66
N ASP A 62 10.13 17.43 -18.39
CA ASP A 62 10.70 18.19 -17.27
C ASP A 62 11.66 17.35 -16.42
N THR A 63 12.84 17.04 -16.99
CA THR A 63 13.92 16.32 -16.30
C THR A 63 14.48 17.08 -15.09
N GLY A 64 14.17 18.37 -14.95
CA GLY A 64 14.55 19.21 -13.81
C GLY A 64 13.47 19.36 -12.73
N ALA A 65 12.22 18.96 -12.98
CA ALA A 65 11.13 19.03 -12.01
C ALA A 65 11.45 18.23 -10.76
N ALA A 66 11.95 16.99 -10.94
CA ALA A 66 12.28 16.11 -9.83
C ALA A 66 13.31 16.76 -8.88
N ARG A 67 14.38 17.35 -9.43
CA ARG A 67 15.42 18.03 -8.65
C ARG A 67 14.92 19.31 -7.97
N ARG A 68 14.10 20.13 -8.65
CA ARG A 68 13.51 21.33 -8.02
C ARG A 68 12.55 20.97 -6.89
N GLU A 69 11.76 19.92 -7.07
CA GLU A 69 10.83 19.45 -6.05
C GLU A 69 11.56 18.84 -4.86
N ALA A 70 12.64 18.09 -5.12
CA ALA A 70 13.53 17.57 -4.09
C ALA A 70 14.19 18.70 -3.28
N ALA A 71 14.66 19.75 -3.96
CA ALA A 71 15.22 20.94 -3.30
C ALA A 71 14.18 21.69 -2.44
N LYS A 72 12.93 21.80 -2.88
CA LYS A 72 11.84 22.38 -2.06
C LYS A 72 11.59 21.56 -0.79
N ILE A 73 11.63 20.23 -0.89
CA ILE A 73 11.46 19.33 0.25
C ILE A 73 12.62 19.52 1.24
N ALA A 74 13.86 19.50 0.75
CA ALA A 74 15.05 19.69 1.59
C ALA A 74 15.11 21.07 2.26
N ALA A 75 14.48 22.09 1.65
CA ALA A 75 14.41 23.44 2.18
C ALA A 75 13.30 23.65 3.24
N LYS A 76 12.44 22.65 3.51
CA LYS A 76 11.41 22.77 4.55
C LYS A 76 12.08 22.85 5.92
N ASP A 77 11.58 23.75 6.76
CA ASP A 77 11.96 23.80 8.16
C ASP A 77 11.63 22.46 8.84
N PRO A 78 12.45 22.02 9.82
CA PRO A 78 12.19 20.79 10.55
C PRO A 78 10.76 20.73 11.11
N PHE A 79 10.20 19.53 11.15
CA PHE A 79 8.91 19.29 11.77
C PHE A 79 9.07 18.99 13.25
N ASP A 80 8.04 19.29 14.04
CA ASP A 80 7.95 18.74 15.38
C ASP A 80 7.70 17.22 15.28
N VAL A 81 6.77 16.83 14.41
CA VAL A 81 6.46 15.43 14.09
C VAL A 81 6.40 15.22 12.58
N LEU A 82 7.15 14.26 12.07
CA LEU A 82 7.04 13.76 10.70
C LEU A 82 6.42 12.35 10.68
N VAL A 83 5.27 12.22 10.03
CA VAL A 83 4.61 10.94 9.79
C VAL A 83 5.03 10.39 8.43
N VAL A 84 5.52 9.16 8.38
CA VAL A 84 5.93 8.47 7.14
C VAL A 84 4.90 7.39 6.81
N GLY A 85 4.03 7.69 5.85
CA GLY A 85 2.92 6.84 5.42
C GLY A 85 1.58 7.57 5.47
N GLY A 86 0.79 7.46 4.41
CA GLY A 86 -0.50 8.15 4.25
C GLY A 86 -1.73 7.26 4.47
N GLY A 87 -1.57 6.08 5.05
CA GLY A 87 -2.68 5.16 5.36
C GLY A 87 -3.48 5.58 6.61
N PRO A 88 -4.42 4.74 7.07
CA PRO A 88 -5.26 5.04 8.24
C PRO A 88 -4.48 5.40 9.50
N ALA A 89 -3.39 4.67 9.79
CA ALA A 89 -2.51 4.97 10.94
C ALA A 89 -1.85 6.34 10.81
N GLY A 90 -1.27 6.64 9.65
CA GLY A 90 -0.59 7.92 9.42
C GLY A 90 -1.54 9.12 9.43
N ALA A 91 -2.72 8.98 8.81
CA ALA A 91 -3.74 10.02 8.85
C ALA A 91 -4.23 10.30 10.29
N ALA A 92 -4.47 9.24 11.08
CA ALA A 92 -4.84 9.39 12.49
C ALA A 92 -3.73 10.08 13.29
N ALA A 93 -2.47 9.64 13.13
CA ALA A 93 -1.32 10.24 13.80
C ALA A 93 -1.20 11.74 13.48
N ALA A 94 -1.31 12.10 12.19
CA ALA A 94 -1.20 13.48 11.73
C ALA A 94 -2.31 14.37 12.30
N ILE A 95 -3.56 13.90 12.31
CA ILE A 95 -4.70 14.63 12.89
C ILE A 95 -4.46 14.87 14.39
N TYR A 96 -4.03 13.86 15.13
CA TYR A 96 -3.79 14.01 16.58
C TYR A 96 -2.62 14.95 16.89
N ALA A 97 -1.52 14.87 16.13
CA ALA A 97 -0.37 15.76 16.27
C ALA A 97 -0.75 17.22 15.94
N ALA A 98 -1.40 17.47 14.80
CA ALA A 98 -1.79 18.82 14.41
C ALA A 98 -2.79 19.46 15.38
N ARG A 99 -3.69 18.67 15.99
CA ARG A 99 -4.61 19.14 17.04
C ARG A 99 -3.93 19.57 18.34
N LYS A 100 -2.66 19.21 18.54
CA LYS A 100 -1.83 19.73 19.63
C LYS A 100 -1.12 21.04 19.27
N GLY A 101 -1.30 21.54 18.05
CA GLY A 101 -0.72 22.80 17.57
C GLY A 101 0.77 22.70 17.21
N ILE A 102 1.30 21.50 17.02
CA ILE A 102 2.71 21.27 16.64
C ILE A 102 2.86 21.11 15.13
N ARG A 103 4.01 21.53 14.60
CA ARG A 103 4.34 21.51 13.18
C ARG A 103 4.40 20.08 12.67
N THR A 104 3.36 19.68 11.93
CA THR A 104 3.14 18.29 11.52
C THR A 104 3.31 18.11 10.01
N GLY A 105 4.14 17.15 9.62
CA GLY A 105 4.33 16.74 8.23
C GLY A 105 3.86 15.31 8.00
N VAL A 106 3.33 15.03 6.79
CA VAL A 106 3.00 13.67 6.34
C VAL A 106 3.67 13.42 5.01
N ALA A 107 4.60 12.49 4.94
CA ALA A 107 5.19 12.03 3.68
C ALA A 107 4.56 10.71 3.27
N ALA A 108 3.96 10.65 2.08
CA ALA A 108 3.27 9.45 1.62
C ALA A 108 3.42 9.25 0.10
N GLU A 109 3.60 8.00 -0.32
CA GLU A 109 3.55 7.61 -1.73
C GLU A 109 2.13 7.84 -2.29
N ARG A 110 1.15 7.29 -1.59
CA ARG A 110 -0.27 7.34 -1.93
C ARG A 110 -1.08 7.56 -0.65
N PHE A 111 -1.79 8.69 -0.58
CA PHE A 111 -2.67 8.99 0.55
C PHE A 111 -3.88 8.06 0.54
N GLY A 112 -4.27 7.51 1.69
CA GLY A 112 -5.27 6.44 1.84
C GLY A 112 -4.64 5.05 2.05
N GLY A 113 -3.48 4.77 1.47
CA GLY A 113 -2.82 3.46 1.61
C GLY A 113 -3.66 2.31 1.04
N GLN A 114 -3.62 1.13 1.68
CA GLN A 114 -4.28 -0.08 1.18
C GLN A 114 -5.79 0.04 1.00
N VAL A 115 -6.47 0.87 1.80
CA VAL A 115 -7.94 0.97 1.76
C VAL A 115 -8.44 1.48 0.41
N LEU A 116 -7.61 2.16 -0.38
CA LEU A 116 -7.99 2.60 -1.71
C LEU A 116 -8.24 1.46 -2.69
N ASP A 117 -7.67 0.28 -2.40
CA ASP A 117 -7.83 -0.92 -3.23
C ASP A 117 -8.91 -1.86 -2.67
N THR A 118 -9.64 -1.42 -1.63
CA THR A 118 -10.76 -2.12 -1.01
C THR A 118 -12.09 -1.59 -1.56
N MET A 119 -13.03 -2.49 -1.88
CA MET A 119 -14.39 -2.10 -2.23
C MET A 119 -15.22 -1.90 -0.96
N ALA A 120 -15.91 -2.94 -0.46
CA ALA A 120 -16.76 -2.83 0.71
C ALA A 120 -15.97 -2.81 2.03
N ILE A 121 -16.37 -1.95 2.96
CA ILE A 121 -15.87 -1.89 4.34
C ILE A 121 -17.08 -1.82 5.27
N GLU A 122 -17.29 -2.89 6.03
CA GLU A 122 -18.45 -3.07 6.93
C GLU A 122 -18.06 -3.22 8.40
N ASN A 123 -16.75 -3.15 8.69
CA ASN A 123 -16.18 -3.31 10.03
C ASN A 123 -15.54 -2.03 10.57
N PHE A 124 -15.76 -0.89 9.91
CA PHE A 124 -15.35 0.41 10.43
C PHE A 124 -16.37 0.90 11.46
N ILE A 125 -16.04 0.72 12.75
CA ILE A 125 -16.97 0.96 13.86
C ILE A 125 -17.63 2.34 13.76
N SER A 126 -18.94 2.39 14.00
CA SER A 126 -19.86 3.52 13.78
C SER A 126 -20.29 3.82 12.34
N VAL A 127 -19.67 3.16 11.35
CA VAL A 127 -20.02 3.28 9.92
C VAL A 127 -20.43 1.89 9.42
N PRO A 128 -21.75 1.61 9.30
CA PRO A 128 -22.23 0.28 8.92
C PRO A 128 -21.73 -0.19 7.55
N TYR A 129 -21.55 0.75 6.62
CA TYR A 129 -21.03 0.48 5.28
C TYR A 129 -20.33 1.71 4.72
N THR A 130 -19.15 1.53 4.16
CA THR A 130 -18.48 2.50 3.30
C THR A 130 -17.69 1.77 2.24
N GLU A 131 -17.13 2.52 1.31
CA GLU A 131 -16.17 2.01 0.34
C GLU A 131 -14.78 2.56 0.59
N GLY A 132 -13.76 1.82 0.18
CA GLY A 132 -12.36 2.20 0.32
C GLY A 132 -12.02 3.60 -0.21
N PRO A 133 -12.31 3.92 -1.49
CA PRO A 133 -12.11 5.25 -2.05
C PRO A 133 -12.86 6.36 -1.30
N LYS A 134 -14.12 6.10 -0.90
CA LYS A 134 -14.93 7.04 -0.12
C LYS A 134 -14.33 7.30 1.26
N TYR A 135 -13.85 6.25 1.92
CA TYR A 135 -13.20 6.34 3.22
C TYR A 135 -11.85 7.06 3.14
N ALA A 136 -11.02 6.75 2.14
CA ALA A 136 -9.76 7.46 1.92
C ALA A 136 -9.97 8.96 1.65
N ALA A 137 -10.98 9.32 0.85
CA ALA A 137 -11.34 10.71 0.62
C ALA A 137 -11.80 11.41 1.91
N ALA A 138 -12.56 10.71 2.76
CA ALA A 138 -12.95 11.24 4.07
C ALA A 138 -11.74 11.43 5.01
N LEU A 139 -10.76 10.53 4.98
CA LEU A 139 -9.50 10.71 5.70
C LEU A 139 -8.71 11.92 5.20
N GLU A 140 -8.56 12.07 3.89
CA GLU A 140 -7.84 13.20 3.29
C GLU A 140 -8.54 14.53 3.62
N ALA A 141 -9.88 14.57 3.56
CA ALA A 141 -10.66 15.72 3.96
C ALA A 141 -10.47 16.08 5.45
N HIS A 142 -10.43 15.08 6.34
CA HIS A 142 -10.20 15.33 7.77
C HIS A 142 -8.77 15.83 8.04
N VAL A 143 -7.76 15.30 7.35
CA VAL A 143 -6.40 15.85 7.40
C VAL A 143 -6.37 17.30 6.91
N GLY A 144 -7.11 17.60 5.83
CA GLY A 144 -7.22 18.95 5.26
C GLY A 144 -7.90 20.00 6.16
N ASN A 145 -8.52 19.59 7.27
CA ASN A 145 -9.09 20.52 8.26
C ASN A 145 -8.03 21.15 9.19
N TYR A 146 -6.78 20.71 9.10
CA TYR A 146 -5.69 21.16 9.96
C TYR A 146 -4.49 21.62 9.11
N GLU A 147 -3.60 22.39 9.72
CA GLU A 147 -2.34 22.83 9.10
C GLU A 147 -1.32 21.67 9.09
N ILE A 148 -1.58 20.68 8.24
CA ILE A 148 -0.71 19.51 8.03
C ILE A 148 -0.05 19.65 6.65
N ASP A 149 1.28 19.60 6.62
CA ASP A 149 2.05 19.64 5.38
C ASP A 149 2.10 18.24 4.77
N VAL A 150 1.26 17.98 3.76
CA VAL A 150 1.18 16.68 3.07
C VAL A 150 2.13 16.66 1.88
N ILE A 151 3.23 15.92 2.00
CA ILE A 151 4.21 15.66 0.94
C ILE A 151 3.81 14.38 0.19
N LYS A 152 3.21 14.54 -0.99
CA LYS A 152 2.70 13.44 -1.84
C LYS A 152 3.81 12.80 -2.71
N SER A 153 3.57 11.57 -3.13
CA SER A 153 4.40 10.79 -4.07
C SER A 153 5.85 10.62 -3.62
N ARG A 154 6.05 10.32 -2.34
CA ARG A 154 7.37 10.05 -1.76
C ARG A 154 7.42 8.71 -1.05
N VAL A 155 8.44 7.92 -1.39
CA VAL A 155 8.76 6.66 -0.74
C VAL A 155 10.02 6.90 0.09
N ALA A 156 9.95 6.63 1.40
CA ALA A 156 11.10 6.74 2.27
C ALA A 156 12.10 5.63 1.96
N THR A 157 13.38 5.97 1.93
CA THR A 157 14.47 5.05 1.54
C THR A 157 15.50 4.86 2.63
N GLU A 158 15.61 5.79 3.58
CA GLU A 158 16.55 5.71 4.68
C GLU A 158 16.05 6.52 5.88
N LEU A 159 16.24 5.97 7.08
CA LEU A 159 16.08 6.68 8.35
C LEU A 159 17.45 6.88 8.98
N ILE A 160 17.76 8.13 9.31
CA ILE A 160 18.99 8.51 10.02
C ILE A 160 18.56 9.08 11.38
N PRO A 161 18.72 8.33 12.47
CA PRO A 161 18.41 8.81 13.82
C PRO A 161 19.27 10.01 14.22
N ALA A 162 18.74 10.85 15.10
CA ALA A 162 19.52 11.90 15.75
C ALA A 162 20.68 11.29 16.55
N THR A 163 21.83 11.98 16.56
CA THR A 163 23.03 11.55 17.30
C THR A 163 23.04 12.02 18.75
N GLU A 164 22.22 13.01 19.08
CA GLU A 164 22.13 13.62 20.41
C GLU A 164 20.66 13.67 20.86
N PRO A 165 20.37 13.52 22.17
CA PRO A 165 19.02 13.70 22.70
C PRO A 165 18.45 15.08 22.33
N GLY A 166 17.21 15.12 21.84
CA GLY A 166 16.57 16.34 21.35
C GLY A 166 17.02 16.81 19.96
N GLY A 167 17.94 16.08 19.31
CA GLY A 167 18.35 16.33 17.93
C GLY A 167 17.26 16.01 16.91
N LEU A 168 17.58 16.24 15.63
CA LEU A 168 16.65 15.98 14.53
C LEU A 168 16.94 14.64 13.86
N HIS A 169 15.93 13.79 13.77
CA HIS A 169 15.94 12.62 12.90
C HIS A 169 15.76 13.07 11.45
N THR A 170 16.37 12.34 10.51
CA THR A 170 16.25 12.61 9.07
C THR A 170 15.66 11.42 8.35
N VAL A 171 14.66 11.65 7.50
CA VAL A 171 14.09 10.65 6.59
C VAL A 171 14.43 11.05 5.16
N ARG A 172 15.09 10.16 4.42
CA ARG A 172 15.41 10.37 2.99
C ARG A 172 14.34 9.78 2.08
N PHE A 173 14.17 10.40 0.92
CA PHE A 173 13.26 9.99 -0.15
C PHE A 173 14.04 9.92 -1.47
N GLY A 174 14.81 8.85 -1.63
CA GLY A 174 15.86 8.76 -2.65
C GLY A 174 17.07 9.62 -2.33
N ASP A 175 17.91 9.89 -3.33
CA ASP A 175 19.20 10.56 -3.13
C ASP A 175 19.09 12.09 -2.93
N ASP A 176 18.04 12.69 -3.48
CA ASP A 176 17.96 14.15 -3.64
C ASP A 176 17.06 14.86 -2.63
N ALA A 177 16.28 14.13 -1.82
CA ALA A 177 15.28 14.70 -0.92
C ALA A 177 15.37 14.14 0.50
N ALA A 178 15.31 15.02 1.49
CA ALA A 178 15.29 14.64 2.90
C ALA A 178 14.37 15.58 3.70
N LEU A 179 13.72 15.05 4.73
CA LEU A 179 12.97 15.79 5.72
C LEU A 179 13.54 15.55 7.11
N ARG A 180 13.44 16.55 7.98
CA ARG A 180 13.96 16.49 9.34
C ARG A 180 12.84 16.69 10.35
N ALA A 181 12.89 15.99 11.48
CA ALA A 181 11.91 16.15 12.54
C ALA A 181 12.47 15.80 13.93
N HIS A 182 11.89 16.37 14.99
CA HIS A 182 12.18 15.97 16.37
C HIS A 182 11.60 14.59 16.69
N GLU A 183 10.40 14.31 16.19
CA GLU A 183 9.75 13.01 16.35
C GLU A 183 9.40 12.42 14.96
N VAL A 184 9.56 11.11 14.79
CA VAL A 184 9.19 10.41 13.56
C VAL A 184 8.21 9.29 13.87
N ILE A 185 7.09 9.23 13.14
CA ILE A 185 6.11 8.15 13.24
C ILE A 185 6.08 7.38 11.93
N ILE A 186 6.51 6.12 11.96
CA ILE A 186 6.51 5.23 10.80
C ILE A 186 5.18 4.49 10.73
N ALA A 187 4.42 4.78 9.68
CA ALA A 187 3.10 4.23 9.41
C ALA A 187 3.00 3.73 7.96
N THR A 188 4.06 3.09 7.47
CA THR A 188 4.20 2.63 6.07
C THR A 188 3.34 1.41 5.74
N GLY A 189 2.72 0.80 6.75
CA GLY A 189 1.84 -0.34 6.60
C GLY A 189 2.56 -1.58 6.06
N ALA A 190 1.82 -2.41 5.34
CA ALA A 190 2.34 -3.62 4.74
C ALA A 190 1.79 -3.79 3.31
N HIS A 191 2.10 -4.90 2.66
CA HIS A 191 1.44 -5.36 1.45
C HIS A 191 1.25 -6.87 1.48
N TRP A 192 0.19 -7.36 0.85
CA TRP A 192 -0.07 -8.79 0.77
C TRP A 192 0.80 -9.45 -0.30
N ARG A 193 1.31 -10.65 0.01
CA ARG A 193 1.90 -11.50 -1.02
C ARG A 193 0.83 -11.94 -1.99
N LEU A 194 1.15 -11.82 -3.27
CA LEU A 194 0.31 -12.25 -4.37
C LEU A 194 0.66 -13.70 -4.77
N MET A 195 -0.30 -14.41 -5.34
CA MET A 195 -0.09 -15.73 -5.95
C MET A 195 0.79 -15.63 -7.20
N GLY A 196 0.72 -14.51 -7.92
CA GLY A 196 1.48 -14.27 -9.15
C GLY A 196 0.98 -15.09 -10.34
N VAL A 197 -0.34 -15.33 -10.42
CA VAL A 197 -0.96 -16.21 -11.43
C VAL A 197 -1.91 -15.44 -12.37
N PRO A 198 -2.14 -15.94 -13.60
CA PRO A 198 -3.21 -15.45 -14.46
C PRO A 198 -4.57 -15.43 -13.73
N GLY A 199 -5.38 -14.41 -14.03
CA GLY A 199 -6.68 -14.17 -13.38
C GLY A 199 -6.61 -13.46 -12.02
N GLU A 200 -5.47 -13.46 -11.31
CA GLU A 200 -5.39 -12.88 -9.97
C GLU A 200 -5.69 -11.37 -9.94
N GLN A 201 -5.10 -10.62 -10.88
CA GLN A 201 -5.36 -9.18 -11.01
C GLN A 201 -6.80 -8.88 -11.47
N GLU A 202 -7.32 -9.68 -12.40
CA GLU A 202 -8.62 -9.47 -13.02
C GLU A 202 -9.78 -9.67 -12.05
N TYR A 203 -9.67 -10.67 -11.18
CA TYR A 203 -10.72 -11.05 -10.23
C TYR A 203 -10.50 -10.53 -8.80
N ARG A 204 -9.52 -9.63 -8.61
CA ARG A 204 -9.35 -8.90 -7.35
C ARG A 204 -10.60 -8.07 -7.05
N ASN A 205 -11.11 -8.17 -5.83
CA ASN A 205 -12.39 -7.60 -5.40
C ASN A 205 -13.64 -8.15 -6.14
N LYS A 206 -13.49 -9.23 -6.89
CA LYS A 206 -14.56 -9.95 -7.61
C LYS A 206 -14.59 -11.44 -7.24
N GLY A 207 -14.16 -11.77 -6.02
CA GLY A 207 -14.03 -13.13 -5.52
C GLY A 207 -12.65 -13.44 -4.96
N ILE A 208 -11.59 -12.74 -5.40
CA ILE A 208 -10.28 -12.79 -4.74
C ILE A 208 -10.22 -11.72 -3.64
N THR A 209 -9.84 -12.15 -2.44
CA THR A 209 -9.66 -11.32 -1.26
C THR A 209 -8.41 -11.73 -0.47
N PHE A 210 -7.93 -10.82 0.36
CA PHE A 210 -6.76 -11.00 1.23
C PHE A 210 -7.12 -10.90 2.71
N CYS A 211 -8.37 -10.55 3.06
CA CYS A 211 -8.77 -10.28 4.44
C CYS A 211 -9.99 -11.12 4.81
N PRO A 212 -9.82 -12.26 5.51
CA PRO A 212 -10.93 -13.10 5.96
C PRO A 212 -11.91 -12.32 6.84
N HIS A 213 -11.41 -11.52 7.77
CA HIS A 213 -12.22 -10.70 8.67
C HIS A 213 -13.04 -9.60 7.97
N CYS A 214 -12.61 -9.18 6.77
CA CYS A 214 -13.26 -8.12 6.02
C CYS A 214 -14.39 -8.70 5.16
N ASP A 215 -14.07 -9.75 4.39
CA ASP A 215 -14.95 -10.22 3.32
C ASP A 215 -15.65 -11.56 3.63
N GLY A 216 -15.25 -12.27 4.69
CA GLY A 216 -15.81 -13.57 5.07
C GLY A 216 -17.34 -13.63 5.07
N PRO A 217 -18.06 -12.66 5.65
CA PRO A 217 -19.53 -12.62 5.62
C PRO A 217 -20.16 -12.64 4.22
N LEU A 218 -19.47 -12.14 3.19
CA LEU A 218 -19.95 -12.08 1.79
C LEU A 218 -19.97 -13.47 1.11
N PHE A 219 -19.30 -14.46 1.71
CA PHE A 219 -19.19 -15.83 1.19
C PHE A 219 -20.03 -16.84 1.96
N LYS A 220 -21.01 -16.37 2.74
CA LYS A 220 -21.93 -17.24 3.47
C LYS A 220 -22.61 -18.26 2.54
N GLY A 221 -22.47 -19.54 2.86
CA GLY A 221 -23.04 -20.64 2.09
C GLY A 221 -22.42 -20.87 0.71
N LYS A 222 -21.25 -20.29 0.43
CA LYS A 222 -20.50 -20.52 -0.82
C LYS A 222 -19.29 -21.42 -0.58
N ASP A 223 -18.81 -22.07 -1.63
CA ASP A 223 -17.54 -22.81 -1.59
C ASP A 223 -16.40 -21.84 -1.87
N ILE A 224 -15.31 -21.97 -1.10
CA ILE A 224 -14.16 -21.07 -1.18
C ILE A 224 -12.84 -21.82 -1.06
N ALA A 225 -11.75 -21.18 -1.48
CA ALA A 225 -10.39 -21.64 -1.22
C ALA A 225 -9.63 -20.67 -0.33
N VAL A 226 -8.76 -21.20 0.52
CA VAL A 226 -7.74 -20.44 1.26
C VAL A 226 -6.37 -20.83 0.74
N ILE A 227 -5.54 -19.85 0.39
CA ILE A 227 -4.22 -20.08 -0.20
C ILE A 227 -3.14 -19.87 0.87
N GLY A 228 -2.46 -20.93 1.25
CA GLY A 228 -1.44 -20.96 2.31
C GLY A 228 -1.91 -21.68 3.57
N GLY A 229 -1.04 -22.51 4.13
CA GLY A 229 -1.24 -23.38 5.29
C GLY A 229 -0.27 -23.09 6.45
N GLY A 230 0.16 -21.83 6.59
CA GLY A 230 0.70 -21.33 7.87
C GLY A 230 -0.43 -20.89 8.82
N ASN A 231 -0.10 -20.42 10.04
CA ASN A 231 -1.09 -20.04 11.05
C ASN A 231 -2.21 -19.13 10.49
N SER A 232 -1.85 -18.06 9.76
CA SER A 232 -2.85 -17.13 9.21
C SER A 232 -3.82 -17.79 8.23
N GLY A 233 -3.35 -18.70 7.39
CA GLY A 233 -4.20 -19.43 6.45
C GLY A 233 -5.10 -20.44 7.15
N ILE A 234 -4.57 -21.16 8.13
CA ILE A 234 -5.36 -22.16 8.88
C ILE A 234 -6.37 -21.50 9.81
N GLU A 235 -6.01 -20.40 10.49
CA GLU A 235 -6.95 -19.58 11.27
C GLU A 235 -8.06 -19.01 10.37
N ALA A 236 -7.71 -18.49 9.18
CA ALA A 236 -8.69 -18.01 8.21
C ALA A 236 -9.63 -19.13 7.75
N ALA A 237 -9.10 -20.32 7.47
CA ALA A 237 -9.92 -21.46 7.07
C ALA A 237 -10.89 -21.90 8.19
N ILE A 238 -10.43 -21.91 9.45
CA ILE A 238 -11.28 -22.18 10.62
C ILE A 238 -12.38 -21.14 10.77
N ASP A 239 -12.04 -19.84 10.65
CA ASP A 239 -13.01 -18.74 10.74
C ASP A 239 -14.07 -18.86 9.64
N LEU A 240 -13.62 -19.03 8.40
CA LEU A 240 -14.49 -19.10 7.23
C LEU A 240 -15.33 -20.38 7.18
N ALA A 241 -14.85 -21.50 7.73
CA ALA A 241 -15.63 -22.75 7.81
C ALA A 241 -16.93 -22.60 8.61
N GLY A 242 -17.01 -21.61 9.51
CA GLY A 242 -18.25 -21.28 10.23
C GLY A 242 -19.30 -20.54 9.39
N LEU A 243 -18.91 -20.00 8.23
CA LEU A 243 -19.76 -19.16 7.35
C LEU A 243 -19.98 -19.80 5.98
N ALA A 244 -18.93 -20.35 5.37
CA ALA A 244 -18.91 -20.95 4.05
C ALA A 244 -19.62 -22.31 4.00
N SER A 245 -20.03 -22.72 2.80
CA SER A 245 -20.52 -24.10 2.55
C SER A 245 -19.36 -25.09 2.68
N HIS A 246 -18.25 -24.81 2.00
CA HIS A 246 -17.04 -25.61 2.02
C HIS A 246 -15.78 -24.74 1.92
N VAL A 247 -14.70 -25.14 2.60
CA VAL A 247 -13.39 -24.47 2.53
C VAL A 247 -12.32 -25.45 2.07
N THR A 248 -11.60 -25.11 1.01
CA THR A 248 -10.43 -25.89 0.59
C THR A 248 -9.14 -25.10 0.81
N VAL A 249 -8.25 -25.61 1.66
CA VAL A 249 -6.91 -25.04 1.86
C VAL A 249 -5.97 -25.60 0.80
N LEU A 250 -5.31 -24.72 0.03
CA LEU A 250 -4.22 -25.08 -0.87
C LEU A 250 -2.89 -24.69 -0.22
N GLU A 251 -2.11 -25.70 0.18
CA GLU A 251 -0.76 -25.53 0.73
C GLU A 251 0.28 -25.90 -0.31
N PHE A 252 1.20 -24.97 -0.56
CA PHE A 252 2.23 -25.10 -1.59
C PHE A 252 3.29 -26.16 -1.24
N MET A 253 3.62 -26.28 0.04
CA MET A 253 4.58 -27.24 0.58
C MET A 253 3.94 -28.62 0.77
N PRO A 254 4.73 -29.69 0.99
CA PRO A 254 4.19 -31.02 1.25
C PRO A 254 3.35 -31.14 2.54
N GLN A 255 3.45 -30.16 3.42
CA GLN A 255 2.80 -30.13 4.73
C GLN A 255 2.49 -28.68 5.13
N CYS A 256 1.44 -28.50 5.94
CA CYS A 256 1.14 -27.22 6.57
C CYS A 256 2.21 -26.85 7.60
N LEU A 257 2.45 -25.55 7.77
CA LEU A 257 3.39 -25.00 8.76
C LEU A 257 2.67 -24.41 9.97
N ALA A 258 1.34 -24.56 10.05
CA ALA A 258 0.56 -24.06 11.16
C ALA A 258 0.78 -24.86 12.44
N ASP A 259 0.56 -24.21 13.59
CA ASP A 259 0.62 -24.83 14.90
C ASP A 259 -0.32 -26.04 14.99
N GLU A 260 0.11 -27.09 15.70
CA GLU A 260 -0.62 -28.36 15.79
C GLU A 260 -2.05 -28.17 16.32
N VAL A 261 -2.24 -27.27 17.29
CA VAL A 261 -3.57 -26.94 17.84
C VAL A 261 -4.53 -26.36 16.79
N LEU A 262 -4.02 -25.62 15.80
CA LEU A 262 -4.80 -25.08 14.70
C LEU A 262 -5.14 -26.19 13.71
N MET A 263 -4.17 -27.05 13.39
CA MET A 263 -4.40 -28.21 12.52
C MET A 263 -5.43 -29.19 13.12
N ASP A 264 -5.35 -29.49 14.41
CA ASP A 264 -6.33 -30.31 15.12
C ASP A 264 -7.73 -29.71 15.05
N LYS A 265 -7.83 -28.39 15.27
CA LYS A 265 -9.10 -27.67 15.18
C LYS A 265 -9.65 -27.72 13.75
N LEU A 266 -8.83 -27.48 12.74
CA LEU A 266 -9.21 -27.54 11.33
C LEU A 266 -9.72 -28.94 10.95
N ASN A 267 -8.96 -29.99 11.31
CA ASN A 267 -9.30 -31.39 11.02
C ASN A 267 -10.59 -31.85 11.72
N SER A 268 -11.02 -31.17 12.79
CA SER A 268 -12.30 -31.44 13.45
C SER A 268 -13.52 -30.91 12.68
N MET A 269 -13.31 -30.06 11.67
CA MET A 269 -14.38 -29.41 10.91
C MET A 269 -14.81 -30.29 9.73
N PRO A 270 -16.12 -30.55 9.55
CA PRO A 270 -16.60 -31.51 8.56
C PRO A 270 -16.65 -30.95 7.12
N ASN A 271 -16.43 -29.66 6.93
CA ASN A 271 -16.56 -28.95 5.66
C ASN A 271 -15.24 -28.28 5.21
N VAL A 272 -14.12 -28.88 5.58
CA VAL A 272 -12.78 -28.38 5.24
C VAL A 272 -11.94 -29.50 4.64
N ASP A 273 -11.33 -29.22 3.50
CA ASP A 273 -10.30 -30.06 2.89
C ASP A 273 -8.95 -29.34 2.86
N VAL A 274 -7.85 -30.08 2.98
CA VAL A 274 -6.49 -29.57 2.81
C VAL A 274 -5.81 -30.33 1.68
N ILE A 275 -5.33 -29.60 0.67
CA ILE A 275 -4.54 -30.13 -0.44
C ILE A 275 -3.12 -29.58 -0.33
N THR A 276 -2.16 -30.45 0.01
CA THR A 276 -0.74 -30.10 0.06
C THR A 276 -0.07 -30.32 -1.29
N ASN A 277 1.16 -29.82 -1.44
CA ASN A 277 1.87 -29.76 -2.72
C ASN A 277 1.11 -28.98 -3.80
N ALA A 278 0.08 -28.20 -3.45
CA ALA A 278 -0.81 -27.55 -4.38
C ALA A 278 -0.26 -26.16 -4.76
N GLN A 279 0.23 -26.02 -5.99
CA GLN A 279 0.54 -24.72 -6.55
C GLN A 279 -0.65 -24.23 -7.38
N THR A 280 -1.31 -23.16 -6.95
CA THR A 280 -2.26 -22.44 -7.81
C THR A 280 -1.59 -22.02 -9.12
N THR A 281 -2.27 -22.26 -10.23
CA THR A 281 -1.76 -21.92 -11.57
C THR A 281 -2.60 -20.86 -12.27
N GLU A 282 -3.88 -20.72 -11.94
CA GLU A 282 -4.79 -19.76 -12.57
C GLU A 282 -6.04 -19.57 -11.71
N VAL A 283 -6.57 -18.34 -11.65
CA VAL A 283 -7.91 -18.07 -11.14
C VAL A 283 -8.89 -17.98 -12.30
N LEU A 284 -9.97 -18.74 -12.22
CA LEU A 284 -11.00 -18.85 -13.25
C LEU A 284 -12.18 -17.94 -12.91
N GLY A 285 -12.80 -17.36 -13.93
CA GLY A 285 -14.02 -16.58 -13.77
C GLY A 285 -14.80 -16.43 -15.07
N ASP A 286 -15.97 -15.80 -14.97
CA ASP A 286 -16.91 -15.57 -16.07
C ASP A 286 -16.80 -14.16 -16.68
N GLY A 287 -15.77 -13.41 -16.30
CA GLY A 287 -15.57 -11.99 -16.64
C GLY A 287 -16.17 -11.01 -15.61
N GLU A 288 -17.11 -11.46 -14.78
CA GLU A 288 -17.69 -10.66 -13.71
C GLU A 288 -17.15 -11.05 -12.33
N GLN A 289 -17.01 -12.35 -12.07
CA GLN A 289 -16.59 -12.89 -10.78
C GLN A 289 -15.84 -14.22 -10.89
N VAL A 290 -15.20 -14.62 -9.79
CA VAL A 290 -14.54 -15.93 -9.66
C VAL A 290 -15.57 -17.06 -9.77
N THR A 291 -15.21 -18.07 -10.56
CA THR A 291 -15.98 -19.33 -10.69
C THR A 291 -15.15 -20.57 -10.34
N GLY A 292 -13.84 -20.42 -10.19
CA GLY A 292 -12.98 -21.53 -9.77
C GLY A 292 -11.50 -21.17 -9.67
N ILE A 293 -10.70 -22.18 -9.36
CA ILE A 293 -9.25 -22.09 -9.31
C ILE A 293 -8.63 -23.35 -9.92
N SER A 294 -7.59 -23.18 -10.73
CA SER A 294 -6.75 -24.27 -11.22
C SER A 294 -5.50 -24.37 -10.36
N TYR A 295 -5.07 -25.59 -10.08
CA TYR A 295 -3.82 -25.85 -9.37
C TYR A 295 -3.09 -27.04 -9.98
N ARG A 296 -1.81 -27.14 -9.66
CA ARG A 296 -0.94 -28.27 -10.01
C ARG A 296 -0.39 -28.88 -8.73
N ASP A 297 -0.53 -30.18 -8.59
CA ASP A 297 0.22 -30.96 -7.62
C ASP A 297 1.69 -30.96 -8.02
N ARG A 298 2.55 -30.41 -7.16
CA ARG A 298 3.98 -30.25 -7.39
C ARG A 298 4.76 -31.57 -7.28
N ALA A 299 4.21 -32.57 -6.61
CA ALA A 299 4.83 -33.88 -6.44
C ALA A 299 4.57 -34.79 -7.65
N SER A 300 3.33 -34.84 -8.13
CA SER A 300 2.95 -35.69 -9.28
C SER A 300 3.00 -34.96 -10.63
N GLY A 301 2.86 -33.63 -10.63
CA GLY A 301 2.70 -32.82 -11.84
C GLY A 301 1.26 -32.78 -12.36
N GLU A 302 0.33 -33.50 -11.74
CA GLU A 302 -1.08 -33.52 -12.12
C GLU A 302 -1.75 -32.15 -11.89
N THR A 303 -2.72 -31.81 -12.73
CA THR A 303 -3.49 -30.57 -12.62
C THR A 303 -4.89 -30.85 -12.11
N GLY A 304 -5.37 -30.06 -11.17
CA GLY A 304 -6.72 -30.09 -10.64
C GLY A 304 -7.44 -28.75 -10.84
N GLN A 305 -8.76 -28.79 -10.74
CA GLN A 305 -9.61 -27.59 -10.75
C GLN A 305 -10.65 -27.72 -9.64
N LEU A 306 -10.93 -26.62 -8.96
CA LEU A 306 -12.00 -26.51 -7.97
C LEU A 306 -13.00 -25.47 -8.44
N ALA A 307 -14.28 -25.83 -8.49
CA ALA A 307 -15.37 -24.88 -8.68
C ALA A 307 -15.65 -24.21 -7.33
N LEU A 308 -15.57 -22.88 -7.29
CA LEU A 308 -15.72 -22.10 -6.06
C LEU A 308 -16.07 -20.65 -6.37
N SER A 309 -16.56 -19.91 -5.38
CA SER A 309 -16.95 -18.52 -5.55
C SER A 309 -15.94 -17.52 -4.99
N GLY A 310 -14.99 -17.97 -4.15
CA GLY A 310 -14.05 -17.09 -3.46
C GLY A 310 -12.68 -17.69 -3.22
N VAL A 311 -11.65 -16.85 -3.29
CA VAL A 311 -10.25 -17.21 -3.03
C VAL A 311 -9.67 -16.23 -2.02
N PHE A 312 -9.33 -16.73 -0.84
CA PHE A 312 -8.72 -15.99 0.26
C PHE A 312 -7.21 -16.22 0.26
N VAL A 313 -6.44 -15.25 -0.19
CA VAL A 313 -4.98 -15.36 -0.29
C VAL A 313 -4.36 -15.06 1.08
N GLN A 314 -3.79 -16.08 1.74
CA GLN A 314 -3.16 -16.00 3.07
C GLN A 314 -1.69 -16.45 3.04
N ILE A 315 -0.99 -16.15 1.95
CA ILE A 315 0.44 -16.47 1.74
C ILE A 315 1.35 -15.69 2.70
N GLY A 316 0.89 -14.51 3.13
CA GLY A 316 1.57 -13.69 4.12
C GLY A 316 1.45 -12.20 3.85
N LEU A 317 1.58 -11.44 4.92
CA LEU A 317 1.66 -9.98 4.91
C LEU A 317 3.14 -9.57 5.03
N VAL A 318 3.59 -8.65 4.19
CA VAL A 318 4.97 -8.16 4.15
C VAL A 318 4.99 -6.70 4.58
N PRO A 319 5.52 -6.37 5.77
CA PRO A 319 5.69 -4.98 6.21
C PRO A 319 6.56 -4.16 5.26
N ASN A 320 6.20 -2.89 5.06
CA ASN A 320 6.96 -1.95 4.20
C ASN A 320 8.12 -1.31 4.99
N THR A 321 9.05 -2.15 5.46
CA THR A 321 10.05 -1.82 6.49
C THR A 321 11.49 -2.18 6.13
N ASP A 322 11.73 -2.79 4.96
CA ASP A 322 13.08 -3.23 4.55
C ASP A 322 14.10 -2.08 4.57
N TRP A 323 13.67 -0.85 4.25
CA TRP A 323 14.48 0.37 4.29
C TRP A 323 14.94 0.80 5.70
N LEU A 324 14.45 0.12 6.74
CA LEU A 324 14.78 0.37 8.15
C LEU A 324 15.72 -0.69 8.73
N ALA A 325 16.05 -1.72 7.95
CA ALA A 325 16.93 -2.78 8.39
C ALA A 325 18.32 -2.22 8.76
N GLY A 326 18.78 -2.55 9.96
CA GLY A 326 20.04 -2.02 10.52
C GLY A 326 19.89 -0.70 11.28
N THR A 327 18.77 0.03 11.10
CA THR A 327 18.45 1.24 11.87
C THR A 327 17.49 0.94 13.02
N LEU A 328 16.44 0.15 12.77
CA LEU A 328 15.45 -0.22 13.79
C LEU A 328 15.43 -1.73 14.04
N GLU A 329 14.99 -2.11 15.23
CA GLU A 329 14.73 -3.51 15.56
C GLU A 329 13.48 -3.99 14.81
N LEU A 330 13.65 -5.07 14.04
CA LEU A 330 12.58 -5.72 13.29
C LEU A 330 12.35 -7.13 13.82
N SER A 331 11.09 -7.54 13.92
CA SER A 331 10.71 -8.92 14.26
C SER A 331 11.19 -9.90 13.17
N PRO A 332 11.14 -11.22 13.41
CA PRO A 332 11.42 -12.21 12.37
C PRO A 332 10.52 -12.06 11.12
N ARG A 333 9.34 -11.45 11.27
CA ARG A 333 8.39 -11.13 10.19
C ARG A 333 8.63 -9.75 9.55
N LYS A 334 9.74 -9.09 9.90
CA LYS A 334 10.12 -7.73 9.47
C LYS A 334 9.22 -6.61 9.98
N GLU A 335 8.41 -6.86 11.01
CA GLU A 335 7.60 -5.81 11.64
C GLU A 335 8.47 -4.95 12.56
N ILE A 336 8.23 -3.64 12.63
CA ILE A 336 8.92 -2.75 13.56
C ILE A 336 8.50 -3.09 14.99
N VAL A 337 9.47 -3.43 15.84
CA VAL A 337 9.22 -3.76 17.24
C VAL A 337 8.91 -2.48 18.01
N THR A 338 7.77 -2.45 18.69
CA THR A 338 7.33 -1.28 19.49
C THR A 338 6.81 -1.68 20.86
N ASP A 339 6.91 -0.76 21.83
CA ASP A 339 6.17 -0.87 23.08
C ASP A 339 4.68 -0.49 22.90
N ARG A 340 3.89 -0.53 23.98
CA ARG A 340 2.46 -0.17 23.98
C ARG A 340 2.15 1.29 23.64
N ARG A 341 3.16 2.17 23.58
CA ARG A 341 3.05 3.57 23.18
C ARG A 341 3.41 3.76 21.69
N GLY A 342 3.75 2.67 20.99
CA GLY A 342 4.29 2.71 19.64
C GLY A 342 5.76 3.12 19.59
N LEU A 343 6.45 3.27 20.72
CA LEU A 343 7.84 3.69 20.77
C LEU A 343 8.77 2.54 20.36
N THR A 344 9.75 2.82 19.50
CA THR A 344 10.79 1.86 19.10
C THR A 344 11.95 1.84 20.09
N ALA A 345 12.96 1.00 19.86
CA ALA A 345 14.20 1.04 20.64
C ALA A 345 14.99 2.37 20.50
N VAL A 346 14.66 3.20 19.50
CA VAL A 346 15.28 4.50 19.28
C VAL A 346 14.33 5.60 19.78
N GLU A 347 14.82 6.40 20.73
CA GLU A 347 14.11 7.56 21.28
C GLU A 347 13.73 8.53 20.16
N GLY A 348 12.53 9.11 20.23
CA GLY A 348 11.99 10.00 19.20
C GLY A 348 11.41 9.30 17.96
N ILE A 349 11.54 7.97 17.86
CA ILE A 349 11.03 7.19 16.71
C ILE A 349 9.95 6.21 17.17
N TYR A 350 8.79 6.30 16.52
CA TYR A 350 7.60 5.50 16.77
C TYR A 350 7.19 4.74 15.51
N ALA A 351 6.41 3.68 15.67
CA ALA A 351 5.71 3.03 14.56
C ALA A 351 4.26 2.73 14.92
N ALA A 352 3.40 2.71 13.90
CA ALA A 352 1.96 2.49 14.07
C ALA A 352 1.34 1.76 12.87
N GLY A 353 0.27 1.01 13.13
CA GLY A 353 -0.43 0.22 12.14
C GLY A 353 0.38 -0.98 11.64
N ASP A 354 0.06 -1.44 10.44
CA ASP A 354 0.44 -2.77 9.97
C ASP A 354 1.95 -3.01 9.82
N CYS A 355 2.76 -1.94 9.75
CA CYS A 355 4.23 -2.07 9.71
C CYS A 355 4.86 -2.43 11.06
N SER A 356 4.11 -2.33 12.15
CA SER A 356 4.57 -2.59 13.52
C SER A 356 4.15 -3.97 14.03
N THR A 357 4.61 -4.34 15.23
CA THR A 357 4.24 -5.57 15.94
C THR A 357 2.81 -5.57 16.51
N GLU A 358 1.95 -4.64 16.09
CA GLU A 358 0.50 -4.72 16.35
C GLU A 358 -0.05 -6.08 15.91
N PRO A 359 -0.73 -6.84 16.80
CA PRO A 359 -1.10 -8.22 16.52
C PRO A 359 -2.18 -8.35 15.43
N TYR A 360 -2.97 -7.29 15.20
CA TYR A 360 -4.08 -7.30 14.25
C TYR A 360 -3.93 -6.18 13.22
N LYS A 361 -4.26 -6.49 11.96
CA LYS A 361 -4.04 -5.64 10.80
C LYS A 361 -5.40 -5.20 10.25
N GLN A 362 -5.97 -4.16 10.85
CA GLN A 362 -7.34 -3.68 10.58
C GLN A 362 -7.36 -2.15 10.59
N ILE A 363 -8.28 -1.54 9.84
CA ILE A 363 -8.38 -0.08 9.71
C ILE A 363 -8.53 0.61 11.07
N VAL A 364 -9.45 0.14 11.92
CA VAL A 364 -9.70 0.72 13.24
C VAL A 364 -8.52 0.53 14.21
N VAL A 365 -7.82 -0.61 14.11
CA VAL A 365 -6.62 -0.90 14.92
C VAL A 365 -5.45 -0.01 14.48
N ALA A 366 -5.26 0.16 13.17
CA ALA A 366 -4.27 1.06 12.61
C ALA A 366 -4.52 2.52 13.02
N GLN A 367 -5.77 2.99 13.00
CA GLN A 367 -6.11 4.33 13.49
C GLN A 367 -5.83 4.49 14.98
N GLY A 368 -6.20 3.50 15.79
CA GLY A 368 -5.95 3.51 17.24
C GLY A 368 -4.46 3.60 17.55
N SER A 369 -3.64 2.75 16.94
CA SER A 369 -2.18 2.78 17.12
C SER A 369 -1.55 4.08 16.59
N GLY A 370 -2.05 4.64 15.49
CA GLY A 370 -1.63 5.95 14.98
C GLY A 370 -1.90 7.09 15.98
N ALA A 371 -3.06 7.10 16.60
CA ALA A 371 -3.39 8.07 17.65
C ALA A 371 -2.50 7.90 18.89
N ILE A 372 -2.24 6.66 19.32
CA ILE A 372 -1.35 6.35 20.45
C ILE A 372 0.07 6.88 20.18
N ALA A 373 0.62 6.60 18.99
CA ALA A 373 1.96 7.04 18.61
C ALA A 373 2.06 8.57 18.59
N ALA A 374 1.08 9.28 18.03
CA ALA A 374 1.08 10.74 18.00
C ALA A 374 0.99 11.39 19.38
N LEU A 375 0.15 10.84 20.27
CA LEU A 375 0.06 11.33 21.65
C LEU A 375 1.35 11.08 22.43
N SER A 376 2.01 9.94 22.19
CA SER A 376 3.28 9.58 22.83
C SER A 376 4.44 10.44 22.34
N ALA A 377 4.53 10.66 21.02
CA ALA A 377 5.48 11.60 20.41
C ALA A 377 5.33 13.02 20.97
N TRP A 378 4.09 13.51 21.09
CA TRP A 378 3.83 14.82 21.68
C TRP A 378 4.23 14.89 23.16
N GLU A 379 3.93 13.86 23.96
CA GLU A 379 4.34 13.82 25.38
C GLU A 379 5.86 13.83 25.54
N HIS A 380 6.56 13.14 24.65
CA HIS A 380 8.02 13.11 24.63
C HIS A 380 8.61 14.49 24.28
N LEU A 381 8.12 15.11 23.21
CA LEU A 381 8.57 16.42 22.74
C LEU A 381 8.49 17.51 23.83
N ILE A 382 7.37 17.58 24.56
CA ILE A 382 7.21 18.58 25.63
C ILE A 382 8.14 18.35 26.82
N ARG A 383 8.53 17.09 27.09
CA ARG A 383 9.47 16.75 28.16
C ARG A 383 10.90 17.15 27.76
N GLN A 384 11.28 16.98 26.50
CA GLN A 384 12.59 17.40 26.01
C GLN A 384 12.76 18.93 25.97
N GLN A 385 11.72 19.67 25.56
CA GLN A 385 11.75 21.14 25.59
C GLN A 385 11.92 21.71 27.01
N THR A 386 11.38 21.01 28.02
CA THR A 386 11.52 21.42 29.42
C THR A 386 12.96 21.25 29.94
N VAL A 387 13.68 20.22 29.46
CA VAL A 387 15.08 19.94 29.84
C VAL A 387 16.07 20.88 29.15
N LEU A 388 15.77 21.34 27.93
CA LEU A 388 16.62 22.31 27.22
C LEU A 388 16.43 23.76 27.70
N ALA A 389 15.34 24.06 28.40
CA ALA A 389 15.03 25.38 28.95
C ALA A 389 15.50 25.58 30.41
N SER A 390 15.98 24.51 31.06
CA SER A 390 16.56 24.49 32.42
C SER A 390 18.08 24.36 32.36
#